data_AF-A0A649V243-F1
#
_entry.id   AF-A0A649V243-F1
#
_cell.length_a   1.000
_cell.length_b   1.000
_cell.length_c   1.000
_cell.angle_alpha   90.00
_cell.angle_beta   90.00
_cell.angle_gamma   90.00
#
_symmetry.space_group_name_H-M   'P 1'
#
loop_
_entity.id
_entity.type
_entity.pdbx_description
1 polymer ?
#
loop_
_entity_poly.entity_id
_entity_poly.type
_entity_poly.pdbx_seq_one_letter_code
_entity_poly.pdbx_strand_id
1 'polypeptide(L)'
;IVTRENDGFEVVLLGIKDDNNKVIAASLFSKIPTMGSYVYYSNRGPVMDFSDLGLVDYYLKELDKYLQQHQCLYVKLDPYWLYHLYDKDIVPFEGREKNDALVNLFKSHGYEHHGFTTEYDTSSQVRWMGVLNL
;
A
#
# COMPACT_ATOMS: atom_id res chain seq x y z
N ILE A 1 -12.45 10.81 17.84
CA ILE A 1 -11.51 10.18 16.87
C ILE A 1 -10.27 11.07 16.87
N VAL A 2 -9.11 10.54 17.27
CA VAL A 2 -7.85 11.27 17.17
C VAL A 2 -7.34 11.09 15.74
N THR A 3 -7.07 12.19 15.04
CA THR A 3 -6.52 12.17 13.67
C THR A 3 -5.00 12.19 13.72
N ARG A 4 -4.32 11.75 12.65
CA ARG A 4 -2.85 11.77 12.59
C ARG A 4 -2.27 13.19 12.69
N GLU A 5 -3.04 14.19 12.25
CA GLU A 5 -2.71 15.60 12.40
C GLU A 5 -2.68 16.04 13.87
N ASN A 6 -3.56 15.48 14.72
CA ASN A 6 -3.52 15.75 16.16
C ASN A 6 -2.26 15.18 16.83
N ASP A 7 -1.63 14.18 16.22
CA ASP A 7 -0.33 13.63 16.64
C ASP A 7 0.87 14.38 16.01
N GLY A 8 0.62 15.48 15.30
CA GLY A 8 1.64 16.35 14.73
C GLY A 8 2.16 15.93 13.34
N PHE A 9 1.53 14.96 12.68
CA PHE A 9 1.90 14.57 11.32
C PHE A 9 1.21 15.46 10.28
N GLU A 10 1.97 15.89 9.27
CA GLU A 10 1.36 16.40 8.04
C GLU A 10 0.74 15.23 7.28
N VAL A 11 -0.49 15.39 6.82
CA VAL A 11 -1.24 14.35 6.11
C VAL A 11 -1.54 14.81 4.69
N VAL A 12 -1.36 13.91 3.74
CA VAL A 12 -1.71 14.13 2.33
C VAL A 12 -2.73 13.07 1.92
N LEU A 13 -3.86 13.52 1.35
CA LEU A 13 -4.85 12.63 0.75
C LEU A 13 -4.68 12.65 -0.77
N LEU A 14 -4.33 11.50 -1.34
CA LEU A 14 -4.18 11.32 -2.78
C LEU A 14 -5.22 10.32 -3.28
N GLY A 15 -5.60 10.44 -4.55
CA GLY A 15 -6.54 9.52 -5.16
C GLY A 15 -6.71 9.77 -6.65
N ILE A 16 -7.36 8.82 -7.29
CA ILE A 16 -7.64 8.84 -8.73
C ILE A 16 -9.14 8.92 -8.92
N LYS A 17 -9.55 9.82 -9.80
CA LYS A 17 -10.93 9.89 -10.29
C LYS A 17 -10.98 9.43 -11.74
N ASP A 18 -12.04 8.73 -12.09
CA ASP A 18 -12.38 8.45 -13.48
C ASP A 18 -12.96 9.68 -14.18
N ASP A 19 -13.26 9.55 -15.47
CA ASP A 19 -13.83 10.61 -16.31
C ASP A 19 -15.20 11.10 -15.81
N ASN A 20 -15.90 10.31 -14.98
CA ASN A 20 -17.18 10.66 -14.37
C ASN A 20 -17.02 11.28 -12.97
N ASN A 21 -15.80 11.69 -12.59
CA ASN A 21 -15.44 12.20 -11.26
C ASN A 21 -15.62 11.21 -10.10
N LYS A 22 -15.77 9.91 -10.37
CA LYS A 22 -15.86 8.89 -9.33
C LYS A 22 -14.46 8.54 -8.84
N VAL A 23 -14.28 8.51 -7.52
CA VAL A 23 -13.00 8.06 -6.91
C VAL A 23 -12.87 6.55 -7.09
N ILE A 24 -11.81 6.12 -7.78
CA ILE A 24 -11.51 4.71 -8.07
C ILE A 24 -10.27 4.19 -7.33
N ALA A 25 -9.45 5.09 -6.78
CA ALA A 25 -8.37 4.77 -5.87
C ALA A 25 -8.17 5.92 -4.87
N ALA A 26 -7.78 5.61 -3.64
CA ALA A 26 -7.46 6.61 -2.63
C ALA A 26 -6.40 6.12 -1.65
N SER A 27 -5.59 7.02 -1.12
CA SER A 27 -4.66 6.73 -0.04
C SER A 27 -4.47 7.95 0.85
N LEU A 28 -4.32 7.68 2.13
CA LEU A 28 -3.79 8.63 3.08
C LEU A 28 -2.27 8.43 3.17
N PHE A 29 -1.50 9.50 3.17
CA PHE A 29 -0.08 9.46 3.44
C PHE A 29 0.26 10.30 4.66
N SER A 30 1.00 9.72 5.59
CA SER A 30 1.79 10.50 6.53
C SER A 30 2.98 11.08 5.80
N LYS A 31 3.14 12.40 5.86
CA LYS A 31 4.29 13.11 5.32
C LYS A 31 5.19 13.51 6.49
N ILE A 32 6.34 12.85 6.58
CA ILE A 32 7.25 12.93 7.72
C ILE A 32 8.48 13.74 7.29
N PRO A 33 8.72 14.94 7.87
CA PRO A 33 9.91 15.72 7.58
C PRO A 33 11.18 14.94 7.94
N THR A 34 12.15 14.88 7.03
CA THR A 34 13.41 14.15 7.24
C THR A 34 14.53 14.88 6.51
N MET A 35 15.40 15.55 7.28
CA MET A 35 16.63 16.21 6.78
C MET A 35 16.42 17.12 5.54
N GLY A 36 15.36 17.93 5.54
CA GLY A 36 15.05 18.85 4.42
C GLY A 36 14.32 18.21 3.23
N SER A 37 13.93 16.94 3.36
CA SER A 37 13.06 16.18 2.44
C SER A 37 11.92 15.53 3.23
N TYR A 38 11.17 14.62 2.62
CA TYR A 38 10.04 13.94 3.26
C TYR A 38 10.02 12.44 3.02
N VAL A 39 9.63 11.69 4.06
CA VAL A 39 9.22 10.29 3.93
C VAL A 39 7.70 10.22 3.85
N TYR A 40 7.19 9.48 2.88
CA TYR A 40 5.75 9.24 2.74
C TYR A 40 5.42 7.81 3.18
N TYR A 41 4.41 7.65 4.04
CA TYR A 41 3.94 6.34 4.48
C TYR A 41 2.43 6.22 4.27
N SER A 42 1.99 5.19 3.53
CA SER A 42 0.59 5.05 3.09
C SER A 42 -0.37 4.49 4.15
N ASN A 43 0.12 4.09 5.32
CA ASN A 43 -0.71 3.61 6.43
C ASN A 43 -1.75 2.54 6.01
N ARG A 44 -1.30 1.39 5.47
CA ARG A 44 -2.14 0.32 4.90
C ARG A 44 -2.86 0.65 3.59
N GLY A 45 -2.61 1.83 3.01
CA GLY A 45 -3.05 2.19 1.67
C GLY A 45 -2.03 1.82 0.59
N PRO A 46 -2.36 2.06 -0.69
CA PRO A 46 -3.64 2.60 -1.18
C PRO A 46 -4.82 1.61 -1.08
N VAL A 47 -6.03 2.15 -1.14
CA VAL A 47 -7.29 1.41 -1.31
C VAL A 47 -7.74 1.55 -2.76
N MET A 48 -7.76 0.44 -3.48
CA MET A 48 -8.19 0.32 -4.87
C MET A 48 -8.50 -1.14 -5.22
N ASP A 49 -9.06 -1.38 -6.41
CA ASP A 49 -9.21 -2.74 -6.94
C ASP A 49 -7.84 -3.27 -7.41
N PHE A 50 -7.20 -4.09 -6.57
CA PHE A 50 -5.92 -4.71 -6.88
C PHE A 50 -5.99 -5.85 -7.92
N SER A 51 -7.19 -6.28 -8.32
CA SER A 51 -7.36 -7.22 -9.42
C SER A 51 -7.23 -6.55 -10.79
N ASP A 52 -7.50 -5.24 -10.86
CA ASP A 52 -7.23 -4.41 -12.03
C ASP A 52 -5.78 -3.92 -12.03
N LEU A 53 -4.89 -4.75 -12.59
CA LEU A 53 -3.46 -4.41 -12.69
C LEU A 53 -3.19 -3.14 -13.53
N GLY A 54 -4.10 -2.77 -14.42
CA GLY A 54 -4.00 -1.53 -15.20
C GLY A 54 -4.21 -0.30 -14.31
N LEU A 55 -5.20 -0.35 -13.41
CA LEU A 55 -5.41 0.67 -12.40
C LEU A 55 -4.22 0.77 -11.43
N VAL A 56 -3.69 -0.37 -10.97
CA VAL A 56 -2.50 -0.38 -10.08
C VAL A 56 -1.30 0.25 -10.78
N ASP A 57 -1.01 -0.14 -12.02
CA ASP A 57 0.09 0.41 -12.82
C ASP A 57 -0.04 1.92 -13.01
N TYR A 58 -1.24 2.38 -13.37
CA TYR A 58 -1.53 3.80 -13.52
C TYR A 58 -1.36 4.55 -12.20
N TYR A 59 -1.85 3.99 -11.08
CA TYR A 59 -1.71 4.59 -9.76
C TYR A 59 -0.25 4.78 -9.36
N LEU A 60 0.59 3.76 -9.54
CA LEU A 60 2.01 3.83 -9.18
C LEU A 60 2.75 4.88 -10.04
N LYS A 61 2.47 4.95 -11.35
CA LYS A 61 3.03 5.99 -12.24
C LYS A 61 2.69 7.40 -11.81
N GLU A 62 1.42 7.66 -11.51
CA GLU A 62 0.98 9.00 -11.10
C GLU A 62 1.46 9.35 -9.69
N LEU A 63 1.54 8.37 -8.79
CA LEU A 63 2.13 8.55 -7.46
C LEU A 63 3.60 8.96 -7.57
N ASP A 64 4.39 8.28 -8.41
CA ASP A 64 5.81 8.61 -8.57
C ASP A 64 6.02 10.03 -9.10
N LYS A 65 5.21 10.47 -10.08
CA LYS A 65 5.22 11.86 -10.56
C LYS A 65 4.93 12.85 -9.44
N TYR A 66 3.92 12.58 -8.62
CA TYR A 66 3.59 13.41 -7.47
C TYR A 66 4.78 13.48 -6.50
N LEU A 67 5.33 12.34 -6.10
CA LEU A 67 6.42 12.27 -5.11
C LEU A 67 7.69 12.99 -5.57
N GLN A 68 8.06 12.88 -6.85
CA GLN A 68 9.21 13.57 -7.44
C GLN A 68 9.10 15.10 -7.34
N GLN A 69 7.90 15.64 -7.46
CA GLN A 69 7.64 17.08 -7.37
C GLN A 69 7.61 17.61 -5.92
N HIS A 70 7.52 16.72 -4.93
CA HIS A 70 7.25 17.08 -3.53
C HIS A 70 8.36 16.64 -2.57
N GLN A 71 9.63 16.69 -3.03
CA GLN A 71 10.84 16.41 -2.25
C GLN A 71 10.78 15.10 -1.47
N CYS A 72 10.19 14.05 -2.07
CA CYS A 72 10.15 12.73 -1.48
C CYS A 72 11.55 12.13 -1.45
N LEU A 73 12.00 11.71 -0.26
CA LEU A 73 13.22 10.92 -0.07
C LEU A 73 12.95 9.45 -0.40
N TYR A 74 11.90 8.88 0.21
CA TYR A 74 11.36 7.57 -0.14
C TYR A 74 9.89 7.47 0.30
N VAL A 75 9.17 6.54 -0.33
CA VAL A 75 7.80 6.19 0.01
C VAL A 75 7.73 4.75 0.50
N LYS A 76 6.95 4.51 1.54
CA LYS A 76 6.65 3.18 2.07
C LYS A 76 5.17 2.87 1.84
N LEU A 77 4.93 1.81 1.09
CA LEU A 77 3.60 1.27 0.83
C LEU A 77 3.44 -0.09 1.50
N ASP A 78 2.33 -0.27 2.22
CA ASP A 78 1.96 -1.54 2.85
C ASP A 78 0.46 -1.88 2.62
N PRO A 79 -0.01 -1.87 1.36
CA PRO A 79 -1.43 -1.94 1.04
C PRO A 79 -2.10 -3.19 1.63
N TYR A 80 -3.35 -3.03 2.06
CA TYR A 80 -4.16 -4.12 2.58
C TYR A 80 -4.76 -4.96 1.43
N TRP A 81 -3.94 -5.86 0.86
CA TRP A 81 -4.37 -6.85 -0.14
C TRP A 81 -3.97 -8.26 0.29
N LEU A 82 -4.69 -9.25 -0.25
CA LEU A 82 -4.47 -10.66 0.02
C LEU A 82 -3.41 -11.21 -0.92
N TYR A 83 -2.25 -11.60 -0.40
CA TYR A 83 -1.23 -12.28 -1.19
C TYR A 83 -1.60 -13.74 -1.48
N HIS A 84 -2.03 -14.46 -0.46
CA HIS A 84 -2.38 -15.87 -0.55
C HIS A 84 -3.28 -16.25 0.63
N LEU A 85 -4.13 -17.27 0.45
CA LEU A 85 -5.11 -17.70 1.45
C LEU A 85 -4.76 -19.11 1.95
N TYR A 86 -4.81 -19.28 3.26
CA TYR A 86 -4.50 -20.53 3.94
C TYR A 86 -5.61 -20.88 4.91
N ASP A 87 -5.80 -22.18 5.14
CA ASP A 87 -6.64 -22.67 6.22
C ASP A 87 -5.95 -22.50 7.60
N LYS A 88 -6.61 -22.97 8.66
CA LYS A 88 -6.12 -22.88 10.04
C LYS A 88 -4.82 -23.66 10.29
N ASP A 89 -4.49 -24.63 9.45
CA ASP A 89 -3.32 -25.49 9.56
C ASP A 89 -2.22 -25.05 8.57
N ILE A 90 -2.36 -23.86 7.97
CA ILE A 90 -1.43 -23.26 7.00
C ILE A 90 -1.37 -24.07 5.69
N VAL A 91 -2.45 -24.77 5.34
CA VAL A 91 -2.59 -25.41 4.03
C VAL A 91 -3.18 -24.38 3.05
N PRO A 92 -2.52 -24.12 1.90
CA PRO A 92 -3.08 -23.27 0.86
C PRO A 92 -4.46 -23.77 0.39
N PHE A 93 -5.40 -22.85 0.19
CA PHE A 93 -6.67 -23.22 -0.45
C PHE A 93 -6.47 -23.59 -1.92
N GLU A 94 -7.00 -24.73 -2.34
CA GLU A 94 -6.94 -25.16 -3.75
C GLU A 94 -7.58 -24.14 -4.69
N GLY A 95 -6.96 -23.92 -5.85
CA GLY A 95 -7.43 -22.96 -6.86
C GLY A 95 -7.24 -21.48 -6.49
N ARG A 96 -6.60 -21.17 -5.37
CA ARG A 96 -6.21 -19.79 -5.00
C ARG A 96 -4.72 -19.59 -5.22
N GLU A 97 -4.38 -19.08 -6.39
CA GLU A 97 -2.99 -18.75 -6.72
C GLU A 97 -2.45 -17.58 -5.88
N LYS A 98 -1.13 -17.58 -5.71
CA LYS A 98 -0.42 -16.44 -5.12
C LYS A 98 -0.51 -15.25 -6.06
N ASN A 99 -0.71 -14.09 -5.48
CA ASN A 99 -0.77 -12.82 -6.22
C ASN A 99 0.65 -12.28 -6.52
N ASP A 100 1.51 -13.11 -7.09
CA ASP A 100 2.88 -12.76 -7.49
C ASP A 100 2.91 -11.68 -8.58
N ALA A 101 1.89 -11.65 -9.44
CA ALA A 101 1.73 -10.62 -10.48
C ALA A 101 1.75 -9.21 -9.87
N LEU A 102 1.09 -9.01 -8.72
CA LEU A 102 1.05 -7.73 -8.05
C LEU A 102 2.41 -7.37 -7.44
N VAL A 103 3.09 -8.33 -6.80
CA VAL A 103 4.45 -8.13 -6.27
C VAL A 103 5.40 -7.72 -7.40
N ASN A 104 5.32 -8.40 -8.54
CA ASN A 104 6.17 -8.12 -9.70
C ASN A 104 5.84 -6.78 -10.34
N LEU A 105 4.57 -6.37 -10.34
CA LEU A 105 4.18 -5.04 -10.79
C LEU A 105 4.79 -3.94 -9.90
N PHE A 106 4.70 -4.05 -8.57
CA PHE A 106 5.37 -3.09 -7.69
C PHE A 106 6.88 -3.04 -7.94
N LYS A 107 7.53 -4.20 -8.09
CA LYS A 107 8.97 -4.27 -8.42
C LYS A 107 9.31 -3.62 -9.77
N SER A 108 8.45 -3.73 -10.78
CA SER A 108 8.71 -3.10 -12.09
C SER A 108 8.65 -1.58 -12.04
N HIS A 109 8.00 -0.99 -11.03
CA HIS A 109 8.02 0.45 -10.74
C HIS A 109 9.15 0.85 -9.78
N GLY A 110 10.08 -0.05 -9.48
CA GLY A 110 11.25 0.24 -8.64
C GLY A 110 11.03 0.10 -7.13
N TYR A 111 9.88 -0.42 -6.69
CA TYR A 111 9.66 -0.71 -5.27
C TYR A 111 10.44 -1.95 -4.82
N GLU A 112 11.12 -1.85 -3.68
CA GLU A 112 11.79 -2.98 -3.05
C GLU A 112 10.84 -3.73 -2.10
N HIS A 113 10.69 -5.03 -2.29
CA HIS A 113 9.89 -5.88 -1.40
C HIS A 113 10.75 -6.37 -0.23
N HIS A 114 10.33 -6.07 1.00
CA HIS A 114 11.05 -6.44 2.23
C HIS A 114 11.03 -7.96 2.57
N GLY A 115 10.73 -8.84 1.61
CA GLY A 115 10.61 -10.29 1.81
C GLY A 115 9.25 -10.71 2.40
N PHE A 116 9.05 -12.00 2.68
CA PHE A 116 7.81 -12.54 3.27
C PHE A 116 7.99 -12.80 4.77
N THR A 117 8.07 -11.73 5.55
CA THR A 117 8.29 -11.80 7.00
C THR A 117 7.09 -12.39 7.75
N THR A 118 7.38 -13.17 8.79
CA THR A 118 6.40 -13.80 9.69
C THR A 118 6.51 -13.32 11.13
N GLU A 119 7.60 -12.64 11.47
CA GLU A 119 7.88 -12.14 12.82
C GLU A 119 7.17 -10.80 13.07
N TYR A 120 6.93 -10.51 14.35
CA TYR A 120 6.49 -9.19 14.77
C TYR A 120 7.66 -8.22 14.70
N ASP A 121 7.46 -7.12 14.01
CA ASP A 121 8.44 -6.07 13.82
C ASP A 121 7.82 -4.73 14.20
N THR A 122 8.61 -3.87 14.83
CA THR A 122 8.13 -2.55 15.28
C THR A 122 7.98 -1.57 14.13
N SER A 123 8.62 -1.86 12.99
CA SER A 123 8.59 -0.99 11.82
C SER A 123 7.51 -1.38 10.80
N SER A 124 7.01 -2.61 10.80
CA SER A 124 6.09 -3.13 9.79
C SER A 124 4.79 -3.67 10.39
N GLN A 125 3.75 -3.68 9.56
CA GLN A 125 2.45 -4.18 9.97
C GLN A 125 2.39 -5.71 9.90
N VAL A 126 1.56 -6.32 10.74
CA VAL A 126 1.35 -7.78 10.74
C VAL A 126 0.85 -8.26 9.37
N ARG A 127 1.42 -9.37 8.88
CA ARG A 127 1.15 -9.87 7.51
C ARG A 127 0.23 -11.09 7.45
N TRP A 128 -0.01 -11.72 8.58
CA TRP A 128 -0.90 -12.88 8.73
C TRP A 128 -2.07 -12.48 9.63
N MET A 129 -3.29 -12.78 9.19
CA MET A 129 -4.51 -12.45 9.92
C MET A 129 -5.43 -13.66 9.92
N GLY A 130 -5.85 -14.10 11.12
CA GLY A 130 -6.96 -15.03 11.25
C GLY A 130 -8.26 -14.28 11.06
N VAL A 131 -9.03 -14.63 10.03
CA VAL A 131 -10.29 -13.97 9.68
C VAL A 131 -11.42 -14.98 9.78
N LEU A 132 -12.42 -14.68 10.61
CA LEU A 132 -13.68 -15.41 10.65
C LEU A 132 -14.68 -14.68 9.74
N ASN A 133 -15.11 -15.32 8.66
CA ASN A 133 -16.18 -14.81 7.81
C ASN A 133 -17.52 -15.06 8.49
N LEU A 134 -18.31 -14.01 8.72
CA LEU A 134 -19.58 -14.03 9.46
C LEU A 134 -20.79 -14.05 8.53
#